data_AF-A0AAE2C5Y5-F1
#
_entry.id   AF-A0AAE2C5Y5-F1
#
_cell.length_a   1.000
_cell.length_b   1.000
_cell.length_c   1.000
_cell.angle_alpha   90.00
_cell.angle_beta   90.00
_cell.angle_gamma   90.00
#
_symmetry.space_group_name_H-M   'P 1'
#
loop_
_entity.id
_entity.type
_entity.pdbx_description
1 polymer ?
#
loop_
_entity_poly.entity_id
_entity_poly.type
_entity_poly.pdbx_seq_one_letter_code
_entity_poly.pdbx_strand_id
1 'polypeptide(L)'
;MTVKNYYVHLKHPHTTERKWIFPVAMGFMVSLYLLVSTTLTSPDGTTLLPLHRYYLSSAAATSIFVESKFKPIPVSNLPPPPRLAYLISGSAGNGKMLRRTLEALYHPNNHYVVHLDAESSAEERLDLYKYVNTHSVFRVFKNVRMITKANLVTYRGPTMVANSLHAAAILLKEGGHWDWFINLSASDYPLVTQDDLLHTFSILPRDLNFIEHTSDIGWKESQRAKPVIIDPGLYMTEKSDVFWITQRRSVPTKFKLFTGALWNYWFCFAYYGSQPVCFLCAKCYLLSLNELRA
;
A
#
# COMPACT_ATOMS: atom_id res chain seq x y z
N MET A 1 41.61 21.73 -45.96
CA MET A 1 41.48 20.61 -46.92
C MET A 1 40.88 19.43 -46.15
N THR A 2 39.58 19.47 -45.85
CA THR A 2 38.41 19.12 -46.71
C THR A 2 37.99 17.67 -46.46
N VAL A 3 37.02 17.44 -45.58
CA VAL A 3 35.57 17.43 -45.86
C VAL A 3 35.10 16.24 -46.73
N LYS A 4 36.00 15.36 -47.19
CA LYS A 4 35.62 14.31 -48.16
C LYS A 4 35.45 12.88 -47.62
N ASN A 5 35.93 12.54 -46.42
CA ASN A 5 36.00 11.13 -46.00
C ASN A 5 35.07 10.71 -44.85
N TYR A 6 34.24 11.60 -44.30
CA TYR A 6 33.25 11.22 -43.27
C TYR A 6 31.80 11.22 -43.76
N TYR A 7 31.56 11.61 -45.02
CA TYR A 7 30.23 11.68 -45.64
C TYR A 7 29.95 10.59 -46.68
N VAL A 8 30.68 9.46 -46.66
CA VAL A 8 30.51 8.38 -47.66
C VAL A 8 29.71 7.17 -47.15
N HIS A 9 29.33 7.11 -45.87
CA HIS A 9 28.30 6.16 -45.41
C HIS A 9 26.95 6.86 -45.19
N LEU A 10 26.48 7.47 -46.27
CA LEU A 10 25.11 7.95 -46.43
C LEU A 10 24.20 6.77 -46.80
N LYS A 11 23.04 6.73 -46.13
CA LYS A 11 21.76 6.22 -46.66
C LYS A 11 21.72 4.75 -47.11
N HIS A 12 21.35 3.89 -46.17
CA HIS A 12 20.32 2.89 -46.49
C HIS A 12 18.95 3.48 -46.12
N PRO A 13 18.08 3.83 -47.09
CA PRO A 13 16.67 3.97 -46.79
C PRO A 13 16.17 2.55 -46.48
N HIS A 14 15.85 2.29 -45.22
CA HIS A 14 15.06 1.11 -44.87
C HIS A 14 13.66 1.35 -45.44
N THR A 15 13.43 0.92 -46.68
CA THR A 15 12.08 0.73 -47.20
C THR A 15 11.48 -0.43 -46.41
N THR A 16 10.90 -0.13 -45.26
CA THR A 16 10.04 -1.07 -44.53
C THR A 16 8.85 -1.32 -45.46
N GLU A 17 8.91 -2.40 -46.22
CA GLU A 17 7.80 -2.85 -47.02
C GLU A 17 6.59 -2.99 -46.10
N ARG A 18 5.58 -2.13 -46.32
CA ARG A 18 4.31 -2.05 -45.59
C ARG A 18 3.39 -3.27 -45.86
N LYS A 19 3.98 -4.47 -45.92
CA LYS A 19 3.29 -5.74 -46.23
C LYS A 19 2.22 -6.11 -45.20
N TRP A 20 2.33 -5.62 -43.97
CA TRP A 20 1.33 -5.83 -42.91
C TRP A 20 0.08 -4.94 -43.01
N ILE A 21 0.11 -3.86 -43.82
CA ILE A 21 -1.03 -2.97 -43.94
C ILE A 21 -2.18 -3.63 -44.71
N PHE A 22 -1.85 -4.42 -45.74
CA PHE A 22 -2.85 -5.12 -46.56
C PHE A 22 -3.72 -6.12 -45.78
N PRO A 23 -3.19 -7.05 -44.96
CA PRO A 23 -4.03 -7.96 -44.19
C PRO A 23 -4.86 -7.25 -43.12
N VAL A 24 -4.35 -6.18 -42.51
CA VAL A 24 -5.08 -5.38 -41.51
C VAL A 24 -6.22 -4.60 -42.17
N ALA A 25 -5.97 -3.96 -43.32
CA ALA A 25 -7.00 -3.25 -44.06
C ALA A 25 -8.08 -4.21 -44.58
N MET A 26 -7.69 -5.40 -45.05
CA MET A 26 -8.65 -6.42 -45.51
C MET A 26 -9.52 -6.94 -44.36
N GLY A 27 -8.94 -7.19 -43.18
CA GLY A 27 -9.70 -7.55 -41.98
C GLY A 27 -10.68 -6.46 -41.54
N PHE A 28 -10.27 -5.19 -41.61
CA PHE A 28 -11.15 -4.06 -41.29
C PHE A 28 -12.32 -3.95 -42.27
N MET A 29 -12.07 -4.11 -43.57
CA MET A 29 -13.13 -4.06 -44.60
C MET A 29 -14.13 -5.21 -44.47
N VAL A 30 -13.68 -6.43 -44.14
CA VAL A 30 -14.56 -7.57 -43.89
C VAL A 30 -15.42 -7.33 -42.65
N SER A 31 -14.83 -6.82 -41.57
CA SER A 31 -15.57 -6.48 -40.34
C SER A 31 -16.64 -5.42 -40.60
N LEU A 32 -16.30 -4.36 -41.37
CA LEU A 32 -17.24 -3.31 -41.72
C LEU A 32 -18.36 -3.82 -42.63
N TYR A 33 -18.05 -4.69 -43.59
CA TYR A 33 -19.04 -5.32 -44.46
C TYR A 33 -20.02 -6.21 -43.67
N LEU A 34 -19.54 -6.96 -42.68
CA LEU A 34 -20.39 -7.77 -41.81
C LEU A 34 -21.31 -6.89 -40.94
N LEU A 35 -20.81 -5.79 -40.41
CA LEU A 35 -21.59 -4.81 -39.65
C LEU A 35 -22.64 -4.07 -40.49
N VAL A 36 -22.33 -3.77 -41.75
CA VAL A 36 -23.29 -3.15 -42.68
C VAL A 36 -24.33 -4.16 -43.13
N SER A 37 -23.95 -5.43 -43.34
CA SER A 37 -24.88 -6.50 -43.70
C SER A 37 -25.90 -6.80 -42.58
N THR A 38 -25.56 -6.58 -41.30
CA THR A 38 -26.52 -6.73 -40.20
C THR A 38 -27.46 -5.54 -40.02
N THR A 39 -27.16 -4.40 -40.65
CA THR A 39 -27.94 -3.15 -40.52
C THR A 39 -28.77 -2.81 -41.76
N LEU A 40 -28.52 -3.46 -42.91
CA LEU A 40 -29.33 -3.33 -44.11
C LEU A 40 -30.64 -4.11 -43.99
N THR A 41 -31.68 -3.43 -43.53
CA THR A 41 -33.07 -3.92 -43.54
C THR A 41 -33.68 -3.76 -44.94
N SER A 42 -34.23 -4.84 -45.49
CA SER A 42 -35.10 -4.82 -46.67
C SER A 42 -36.42 -4.07 -46.35
N PRO A 43 -37.08 -3.40 -47.33
CA PRO A 43 -38.29 -2.61 -47.09
C PRO A 43 -39.47 -3.39 -46.49
N ASP A 44 -39.45 -4.73 -46.57
CA ASP A 44 -40.53 -5.60 -46.10
C ASP A 44 -40.28 -6.26 -44.73
N GLY A 45 -39.30 -5.76 -43.95
CA GLY A 45 -39.27 -5.98 -42.50
C GLY A 45 -38.97 -7.41 -42.00
N THR A 46 -38.40 -8.30 -42.81
CA THR A 46 -37.99 -9.64 -42.35
C THR A 46 -36.47 -9.80 -42.31
N THR A 47 -35.90 -9.90 -41.10
CA THR A 47 -34.48 -10.20 -40.84
C THR A 47 -34.16 -11.67 -41.10
N LEU A 48 -33.17 -11.97 -41.95
CA LEU A 48 -32.81 -13.31 -42.43
C LEU A 48 -31.97 -14.18 -41.46
N LEU A 49 -31.95 -13.90 -40.14
CA LEU A 49 -31.26 -14.74 -39.16
C LEU A 49 -32.16 -15.06 -37.95
N PRO A 50 -32.34 -16.34 -37.56
CA PRO A 50 -33.29 -16.77 -36.52
C PRO A 50 -32.75 -16.59 -35.09
N LEU A 51 -31.62 -15.91 -34.88
CA LEU A 51 -30.98 -15.84 -33.57
C LEU A 51 -31.63 -14.83 -32.60
N HIS A 52 -32.40 -13.86 -33.09
CA HIS A 52 -33.02 -12.86 -32.21
C HIS A 52 -34.25 -13.39 -31.46
N ARG A 53 -34.98 -14.36 -32.04
CA ARG A 53 -36.19 -14.92 -31.42
C ARG A 53 -35.89 -15.84 -30.22
N TYR A 54 -34.68 -16.39 -30.12
CA TYR A 54 -34.27 -17.23 -28.98
C TYR A 54 -33.91 -16.40 -27.74
N TYR A 55 -33.33 -15.20 -27.91
CA TYR A 55 -32.94 -14.34 -26.79
C TYR A 55 -34.10 -13.57 -26.16
N LEU A 56 -35.12 -13.19 -26.94
CA LEU A 56 -36.28 -12.48 -26.36
C LEU A 56 -37.19 -13.42 -25.54
N SER A 57 -37.30 -14.70 -25.92
CA SER A 57 -38.08 -15.68 -25.17
C SER A 57 -37.38 -16.17 -23.89
N SER A 58 -36.05 -16.09 -23.82
CA SER A 58 -35.30 -16.40 -22.58
C SER A 58 -35.23 -15.21 -21.62
N ALA A 59 -35.28 -13.98 -22.13
CA ALA A 59 -35.32 -12.76 -21.32
C ALA A 59 -36.67 -12.56 -20.59
N ALA A 60 -37.79 -13.02 -21.17
CA ALA A 60 -39.10 -12.95 -20.53
C ALA A 60 -39.33 -14.02 -19.44
N ALA A 61 -38.50 -15.06 -19.38
CA ALA A 61 -38.64 -16.19 -18.44
C ALA A 61 -37.63 -16.16 -17.28
N THR A 62 -36.70 -15.21 -17.24
CA THR A 62 -35.59 -15.18 -16.25
C THR A 62 -35.64 -14.01 -15.26
N SER A 63 -36.67 -13.17 -15.29
CA SER A 63 -36.95 -12.18 -14.23
C SER A 63 -37.75 -12.76 -13.06
N ILE A 64 -37.65 -14.08 -12.82
CA ILE A 64 -38.11 -14.69 -11.57
C ILE A 64 -37.11 -14.31 -10.48
N PHE A 65 -37.36 -13.15 -9.89
CA PHE A 65 -36.92 -12.64 -8.59
C PHE A 65 -36.13 -13.68 -7.76
N VAL A 66 -34.80 -13.65 -7.87
CA VAL A 66 -33.89 -14.56 -7.14
C VAL A 66 -33.90 -14.29 -5.63
N GLU A 67 -34.54 -13.21 -5.19
CA GLU A 67 -34.68 -12.81 -3.79
C GLU A 67 -35.20 -13.94 -2.90
N SER A 68 -36.13 -14.76 -3.41
CA SER A 68 -36.76 -15.84 -2.63
C SER A 68 -35.83 -17.02 -2.35
N LYS A 69 -34.62 -17.05 -2.92
CA LYS A 69 -33.59 -18.07 -2.65
C LYS A 69 -32.51 -17.57 -1.69
N PHE A 70 -32.47 -16.29 -1.33
CA PHE A 70 -31.59 -15.81 -0.27
C PHE A 70 -32.19 -16.18 1.08
N LYS A 71 -31.77 -17.33 1.60
CA LYS A 71 -31.93 -17.59 3.03
C LYS A 71 -31.11 -16.52 3.76
N PRO A 72 -31.67 -15.79 4.75
CA PRO A 72 -30.87 -14.92 5.59
C PRO A 72 -29.74 -15.78 6.18
N ILE A 73 -28.50 -15.36 5.93
CA ILE A 73 -27.34 -15.98 6.54
C ILE A 73 -27.59 -15.90 8.06
N PRO A 74 -27.48 -17.02 8.80
CA PRO A 74 -27.61 -16.98 10.25
C PRO A 74 -26.72 -15.87 10.80
N VAL A 75 -27.24 -15.07 11.74
CA VAL A 75 -26.44 -14.07 12.43
C VAL A 75 -25.22 -14.80 12.99
N SER A 76 -24.05 -14.51 12.44
CA SER A 76 -22.82 -15.18 12.85
C SER A 76 -22.62 -14.89 14.34
N ASN A 77 -22.42 -15.94 15.14
CA ASN A 77 -22.04 -15.81 16.55
C ASN A 77 -20.61 -15.24 16.71
N LEU A 78 -19.92 -14.94 15.60
CA LEU A 78 -18.61 -14.33 15.64
C LEU A 78 -18.70 -12.87 16.09
N PRO A 79 -17.73 -12.41 16.90
CA PRO A 79 -17.62 -10.99 17.22
C PRO A 79 -17.47 -10.16 15.94
N PRO A 80 -17.84 -8.86 15.97
CA PRO A 80 -17.72 -8.00 14.81
C PRO A 80 -16.28 -7.98 14.28
N PRO A 81 -16.09 -7.90 12.95
CA PRO A 81 -14.78 -7.91 12.36
C PRO A 81 -13.94 -6.74 12.91
N PRO A 82 -12.64 -6.95 13.12
CA PRO A 82 -11.79 -5.91 13.67
C PRO A 82 -11.65 -4.73 12.72
N ARG A 83 -11.16 -3.63 13.28
CA ARG A 83 -10.80 -2.43 12.54
C ARG A 83 -9.29 -2.27 12.58
N LEU A 84 -8.66 -2.38 11.42
CA LEU A 84 -7.21 -2.27 11.29
C LEU A 84 -6.83 -0.83 10.95
N ALA A 85 -5.73 -0.37 11.53
CA ALA A 85 -5.16 0.95 11.30
C ALA A 85 -3.78 0.81 10.67
N TYR A 86 -3.63 1.26 9.43
CA TYR A 86 -2.41 1.11 8.64
C TYR A 86 -1.61 2.41 8.60
N LEU A 87 -0.31 2.29 8.76
CA LEU A 87 0.65 3.27 8.25
C LEU A 87 1.32 2.69 7.01
N ILE A 88 1.30 3.41 5.88
CA ILE A 88 2.06 3.07 4.68
C ILE A 88 3.05 4.20 4.40
N SER A 89 4.34 3.92 4.56
CA SER A 89 5.40 4.91 4.37
C SER A 89 6.30 4.62 3.16
N GLY A 90 6.66 5.64 2.41
CA GLY A 90 7.61 5.56 1.29
C GLY A 90 8.62 6.70 1.30
N SER A 91 9.64 6.55 0.45
CA SER A 91 10.69 7.53 0.16
C SER A 91 10.58 8.02 -1.29
N ALA A 92 11.59 8.78 -1.75
CA ALA A 92 11.69 9.24 -3.13
C ALA A 92 11.43 8.12 -4.16
N GLY A 93 10.55 8.40 -5.11
CA GLY A 93 10.18 7.46 -6.19
C GLY A 93 9.20 6.36 -5.79
N ASN A 94 8.77 6.30 -4.52
CA ASN A 94 7.84 5.26 -4.06
C ASN A 94 6.36 5.64 -4.18
N GLY A 95 6.01 6.83 -4.67
CA GLY A 95 4.63 7.33 -4.68
C GLY A 95 3.66 6.40 -5.41
N LYS A 96 4.06 5.82 -6.55
CA LYS A 96 3.23 4.84 -7.28
C LYS A 96 3.09 3.51 -6.54
N MET A 97 4.19 3.01 -5.95
CA MET A 97 4.18 1.77 -5.19
C MET A 97 3.29 1.89 -3.95
N LEU A 98 3.37 3.03 -3.26
CA LEU A 98 2.54 3.35 -2.11
C LEU A 98 1.05 3.34 -2.49
N ARG A 99 0.65 3.95 -3.63
CA ARG A 99 -0.74 3.90 -4.12
C ARG A 99 -1.20 2.46 -4.36
N ARG A 100 -0.38 1.69 -5.08
CA ARG A 100 -0.66 0.28 -5.35
C ARG A 100 -0.88 -0.51 -4.07
N THR A 101 -0.01 -0.34 -3.07
CA THR A 101 -0.13 -1.02 -1.78
C THR A 101 -1.35 -0.55 -0.98
N LEU A 102 -1.66 0.76 -0.99
CA LEU A 102 -2.87 1.30 -0.37
C LEU A 102 -4.14 0.70 -0.99
N GLU A 103 -4.23 0.64 -2.31
CA GLU A 103 -5.38 0.06 -3.02
C GLU A 103 -5.54 -1.42 -2.70
N ALA A 104 -4.45 -2.19 -2.69
CA ALA A 104 -4.48 -3.62 -2.36
C ALA A 104 -4.92 -3.91 -0.91
N LEU A 105 -4.67 -2.98 0.01
CA LEU A 105 -5.04 -3.09 1.42
C LEU A 105 -6.38 -2.44 1.75
N TYR A 106 -7.01 -1.74 0.80
CA TYR A 106 -8.14 -0.87 1.12
C TYR A 106 -9.38 -1.67 1.52
N HIS A 107 -9.95 -1.32 2.66
CA HIS A 107 -11.23 -1.82 3.15
C HIS A 107 -11.96 -0.68 3.88
N PRO A 108 -13.27 -0.49 3.68
CA PRO A 108 -14.01 0.66 4.22
C PRO A 108 -14.06 0.74 5.75
N ASN A 109 -13.91 -0.39 6.45
CA ASN A 109 -13.92 -0.45 7.92
C ASN A 109 -12.59 -0.03 8.58
N ASN A 110 -11.51 -0.04 7.80
CA ASN A 110 -10.14 0.19 8.27
C ASN A 110 -9.75 1.67 8.13
N HIS A 111 -8.66 2.06 8.79
CA HIS A 111 -8.12 3.42 8.77
C HIS A 111 -6.70 3.43 8.23
N TYR A 112 -6.34 4.46 7.46
CA TYR A 112 -5.06 4.53 6.75
C TYR A 112 -4.41 5.89 6.92
N VAL A 113 -3.13 5.87 7.27
CA VAL A 113 -2.22 7.02 7.18
C VAL A 113 -1.14 6.70 6.17
N VAL A 114 -0.95 7.60 5.20
CA VAL A 114 0.12 7.50 4.21
C VAL A 114 1.15 8.61 4.41
N HIS A 115 2.41 8.29 4.16
CA HIS A 115 3.52 9.22 4.30
C HIS A 115 4.55 9.02 3.19
N LEU A 116 4.88 10.09 2.48
CA LEU A 116 6.11 10.18 1.69
C LEU A 116 7.06 11.13 2.41
N ASP A 117 8.28 10.68 2.64
CA ASP A 117 9.28 11.46 3.36
C ASP A 117 9.77 12.68 2.57
N ALA A 118 10.53 13.54 3.24
CA ALA A 118 11.03 14.77 2.63
C ALA A 118 12.12 14.56 1.56
N GLU A 119 12.62 13.33 1.37
CA GLU A 119 13.47 12.99 0.23
C GLU A 119 12.67 12.98 -1.07
N SER A 120 11.37 12.70 -0.97
CA SER A 120 10.45 12.72 -2.12
C SER A 120 10.21 14.17 -2.59
N SER A 121 10.20 14.36 -3.91
CA SER A 121 10.01 15.68 -4.51
C SER A 121 8.66 16.30 -4.11
N ALA A 122 8.57 17.63 -4.17
CA ALA A 122 7.33 18.33 -3.85
C ALA A 122 6.19 17.91 -4.79
N GLU A 123 6.51 17.65 -6.06
CA GLU A 123 5.58 17.21 -7.09
C GLU A 123 5.05 15.80 -6.79
N GLU A 124 5.92 14.86 -6.41
CA GLU A 124 5.52 13.50 -6.06
C GLU A 124 4.60 13.48 -4.84
N ARG A 125 4.93 14.25 -3.81
CA ARG A 125 4.10 14.41 -2.62
C ARG A 125 2.78 15.09 -2.93
N LEU A 126 2.78 16.12 -3.78
CA LEU A 126 1.57 16.80 -4.21
C LEU A 126 0.66 15.88 -5.04
N ASP A 127 1.24 15.04 -5.89
CA ASP A 127 0.48 14.05 -6.68
C ASP A 127 -0.18 13.02 -5.76
N LEU A 128 0.54 12.52 -4.74
CA LEU A 128 -0.06 11.62 -3.74
C LEU A 128 -1.17 12.31 -2.95
N TYR A 129 -0.95 13.56 -2.53
CA TYR A 129 -1.96 14.35 -1.81
C TYR A 129 -3.22 14.53 -2.65
N LYS A 130 -3.07 14.89 -3.94
CA LYS A 130 -4.20 15.01 -4.86
C LYS A 130 -4.93 13.70 -5.00
N TYR A 131 -4.21 12.61 -5.28
CA TYR A 131 -4.79 11.27 -5.40
C TYR A 131 -5.62 10.89 -4.17
N VAL A 132 -5.08 11.03 -2.94
CA VAL A 132 -5.82 10.68 -1.71
C VAL A 132 -7.09 11.51 -1.55
N ASN A 133 -7.04 12.81 -1.89
CA ASN A 133 -8.19 13.71 -1.69
C ASN A 133 -9.22 13.66 -2.83
N THR A 134 -8.85 13.22 -4.03
CA THR A 134 -9.76 13.15 -5.18
C THR A 134 -10.34 11.76 -5.41
N HIS A 135 -9.70 10.70 -4.88
CA HIS A 135 -10.19 9.34 -5.05
C HIS A 135 -11.62 9.19 -4.51
N SER A 136 -12.53 8.77 -5.39
CA SER A 136 -13.97 8.64 -5.10
C SER A 136 -14.27 7.87 -3.82
N VAL A 137 -13.69 6.67 -3.67
CA VAL A 137 -13.89 5.79 -2.52
C VAL A 137 -13.37 6.42 -1.23
N PHE A 138 -12.16 6.97 -1.23
CA PHE A 138 -11.56 7.56 -0.02
C PHE A 138 -12.33 8.80 0.45
N ARG A 139 -12.91 9.58 -0.48
CA ARG A 139 -13.76 10.74 -0.16
C ARG A 139 -15.08 10.33 0.51
N VAL A 140 -15.65 9.19 0.11
CA VAL A 140 -16.90 8.68 0.67
C VAL A 140 -16.68 8.19 2.11
N PHE A 141 -15.67 7.33 2.31
CA PHE A 141 -15.42 6.73 3.63
C PHE A 141 -14.57 7.59 4.57
N LYS A 142 -13.83 8.58 4.03
CA LYS A 142 -12.98 9.53 4.79
C LYS A 142 -12.00 8.84 5.74
N ASN A 143 -11.51 7.66 5.36
CA ASN A 143 -10.71 6.78 6.18
C ASN A 143 -9.23 6.72 5.76
N VAL A 144 -8.82 7.52 4.77
CA VAL A 144 -7.42 7.66 4.33
C VAL A 144 -6.94 9.09 4.56
N ARG A 145 -5.78 9.25 5.20
CA ARG A 145 -5.14 10.56 5.43
C ARG A 145 -3.69 10.52 4.99
N MET A 146 -3.21 11.63 4.43
CA MET A 146 -1.79 11.82 4.13
C MET A 146 -1.15 12.73 5.17
N ILE A 147 0.01 12.35 5.69
CA ILE A 147 0.88 13.27 6.45
C ILE A 147 1.47 14.28 5.45
N THR A 148 1.03 15.54 5.55
CA THR A 148 1.43 16.62 4.63
C THR A 148 2.75 17.26 5.01
N LYS A 149 3.06 17.32 6.31
CA LYS A 149 4.36 17.74 6.83
C LYS A 149 5.36 16.61 6.65
N ALA A 150 6.05 16.63 5.51
CA ALA A 150 7.08 15.64 5.20
C ALA A 150 8.26 15.81 6.18
N ASN A 151 8.56 14.76 6.93
CA ASN A 151 9.78 14.67 7.73
C ASN A 151 10.79 13.81 6.96
N LEU A 152 12.08 14.05 7.15
CA LEU A 152 13.10 13.11 6.67
C LEU A 152 13.03 11.82 7.50
N VAL A 153 13.13 10.68 6.82
CA VAL A 153 13.17 9.38 7.47
C VAL A 153 14.49 8.69 7.14
N THR A 154 15.42 8.73 8.09
CA THR A 154 16.74 8.12 7.95
C THR A 154 16.67 6.63 8.25
N TYR A 155 17.33 5.85 7.40
CA TYR A 155 17.43 4.42 7.60
C TYR A 155 18.24 4.10 8.87
N ARG A 156 17.73 3.17 9.70
CA ARG A 156 18.26 2.83 11.05
C ARG A 156 18.27 3.99 12.06
N GLY A 157 17.73 5.15 11.70
CA GLY A 157 17.64 6.31 12.57
C GLY A 157 16.39 6.32 13.44
N PRO A 158 16.41 7.06 14.57
CA PRO A 158 15.23 7.38 15.37
C PRO A 158 14.12 8.09 14.58
N THR A 159 14.42 8.80 13.49
CA THR A 159 13.38 9.40 12.63
C THR A 159 12.40 8.38 12.06
N MET A 160 12.86 7.15 11.80
CA MET A 160 11.98 6.06 11.39
C MET A 160 10.96 5.74 12.48
N VAL A 161 11.37 5.63 13.74
CA VAL A 161 10.45 5.47 14.88
C VAL A 161 9.46 6.62 14.94
N ALA A 162 10.00 7.84 14.91
CA ALA A 162 9.23 9.06 15.08
C ALA A 162 8.10 9.14 14.05
N ASN A 163 8.35 8.72 12.80
CA ASN A 163 7.32 8.63 11.78
C ASN A 163 6.20 7.63 12.13
N SER A 164 6.52 6.46 12.71
CA SER A 164 5.48 5.52 13.18
C SER A 164 4.64 6.11 14.30
N LEU A 165 5.31 6.70 15.30
CA LEU A 165 4.64 7.31 16.43
C LEU A 165 3.75 8.48 15.98
N HIS A 166 4.21 9.27 15.02
CA HIS A 166 3.44 10.36 14.46
C HIS A 166 2.16 9.86 13.77
N ALA A 167 2.26 8.81 12.96
CA ALA A 167 1.08 8.20 12.34
C ALA A 167 0.12 7.58 13.35
N ALA A 168 0.64 6.87 14.35
CA ALA A 168 -0.16 6.30 15.43
C ALA A 168 -0.90 7.41 16.21
N ALA A 169 -0.23 8.53 16.50
CA ALA A 169 -0.86 9.68 17.15
C ALA A 169 -2.00 10.28 16.32
N ILE A 170 -1.84 10.37 14.99
CA ILE A 170 -2.91 10.81 14.08
C ILE A 170 -4.09 9.83 14.14
N LEU A 171 -3.84 8.52 14.07
CA LEU A 171 -4.88 7.48 14.12
C LEU A 171 -5.59 7.41 15.47
N LEU A 172 -4.88 7.66 16.58
CA LEU A 172 -5.48 7.74 17.90
C LEU A 172 -6.38 8.96 18.05
N LYS A 173 -5.94 10.12 17.53
CA LYS A 173 -6.68 11.38 17.65
C LYS A 173 -7.86 11.47 16.68
N GLU A 174 -7.70 10.98 15.46
CA GLU A 174 -8.58 11.30 14.33
C GLU A 174 -9.09 10.05 13.58
N GLY A 175 -8.52 8.87 13.85
CA GLY A 175 -8.87 7.60 13.22
C GLY A 175 -10.02 6.85 13.91
N GLY A 176 -10.59 7.39 15.00
CA GLY A 176 -11.69 6.75 15.72
C GLY A 176 -11.29 5.44 16.41
N HIS A 177 -12.24 4.52 16.53
CA HIS A 177 -12.00 3.22 17.15
C HIS A 177 -11.42 2.22 16.14
N TRP A 178 -10.20 1.78 16.43
CA TRP A 178 -9.52 0.69 15.75
C TRP A 178 -8.86 -0.23 16.79
N ASP A 179 -8.62 -1.47 16.40
CA ASP A 179 -8.17 -2.57 17.27
C ASP A 179 -6.66 -2.80 17.19
N TRP A 180 -6.12 -2.75 15.97
CA TRP A 180 -4.72 -3.07 15.70
C TRP A 180 -4.06 -2.08 14.76
N PHE A 181 -2.83 -1.68 15.11
CA PHE A 181 -1.98 -0.84 14.27
C PHE A 181 -0.99 -1.70 13.47
N ILE A 182 -0.85 -1.44 12.18
CA ILE A 182 0.05 -2.17 11.28
C ILE A 182 0.87 -1.14 10.50
N ASN A 183 2.20 -1.17 10.64
CA ASN A 183 3.08 -0.33 9.85
C ASN A 183 3.66 -1.10 8.66
N LEU A 184 3.67 -0.44 7.51
CA LEU A 184 4.14 -0.97 6.24
C LEU A 184 4.98 0.07 5.50
N SER A 185 5.89 -0.42 4.69
CA SER A 185 6.61 0.34 3.68
C SER A 185 5.89 0.27 2.32
N ALA A 186 6.24 1.16 1.40
CA ALA A 186 5.75 1.12 0.04
C ALA A 186 6.20 -0.13 -0.75
N SER A 187 7.25 -0.83 -0.29
CA SER A 187 7.72 -2.10 -0.87
C SER A 187 6.92 -3.31 -0.40
N ASP A 188 6.18 -3.21 0.71
CA ASP A 188 5.38 -4.32 1.22
C ASP A 188 4.13 -4.56 0.37
N TYR A 189 3.67 -5.81 0.35
CA TYR A 189 2.47 -6.20 -0.38
C TYR A 189 1.71 -7.32 0.34
N PRO A 190 0.37 -7.24 0.46
CA PRO A 190 -0.41 -8.27 1.13
C PRO A 190 -0.36 -9.59 0.36
N LEU A 191 -0.14 -10.69 1.08
CA LEU A 191 -0.24 -12.06 0.55
C LEU A 191 -1.62 -12.69 0.78
N VAL A 192 -2.44 -12.07 1.62
CA VAL A 192 -3.80 -12.49 1.97
C VAL A 192 -4.76 -11.35 1.67
N THR A 193 -6.01 -11.68 1.35
CA THR A 193 -7.04 -10.66 1.13
C THR A 193 -7.41 -9.96 2.44
N GLN A 194 -7.97 -8.76 2.36
CA GLN A 194 -8.45 -8.06 3.55
C GLN A 194 -9.57 -8.83 4.26
N ASP A 195 -10.47 -9.47 3.51
CA ASP A 195 -11.58 -10.22 4.08
C ASP A 195 -11.09 -11.45 4.86
N ASP A 196 -10.13 -12.20 4.30
CA ASP A 196 -9.52 -13.36 4.99
C ASP A 196 -8.75 -12.93 6.25
N LEU A 197 -8.05 -11.79 6.17
CA LEU A 197 -7.32 -11.22 7.30
C LEU A 197 -8.30 -10.82 8.42
N LEU A 198 -9.35 -10.08 8.09
CA LEU A 198 -10.36 -9.65 9.06
C LEU A 198 -11.12 -10.84 9.66
N HIS A 199 -11.45 -11.84 8.86
CA HIS A 199 -12.04 -13.08 9.34
C HIS A 199 -11.12 -13.80 10.33
N THR A 200 -9.85 -13.99 9.98
CA THR A 200 -8.87 -14.65 10.86
C THR A 200 -8.64 -13.87 12.15
N PHE A 201 -8.57 -12.54 12.07
CA PHE A 201 -8.38 -11.71 13.25
C PHE A 201 -9.65 -11.59 14.10
N SER A 202 -10.84 -11.91 13.57
CA SER A 202 -12.09 -11.86 14.35
C SER A 202 -12.07 -12.79 15.56
N ILE A 203 -11.42 -13.95 15.47
CA ILE A 203 -11.32 -14.94 16.54
C ILE A 203 -10.18 -14.68 17.54
N LEU A 204 -9.30 -13.72 17.24
CA LEU A 204 -8.14 -13.41 18.07
C LEU A 204 -8.52 -12.41 19.18
N PRO A 205 -8.06 -12.64 20.42
CA PRO A 205 -8.21 -11.67 21.50
C PRO A 205 -7.60 -10.30 21.12
N ARG A 206 -8.38 -9.23 21.31
CA ARG A 206 -8.02 -7.85 20.89
C ARG A 206 -6.87 -7.24 21.70
N ASP A 207 -6.55 -7.83 22.85
CA ASP A 207 -5.49 -7.42 23.76
C ASP A 207 -4.09 -7.95 23.36
N LEU A 208 -4.00 -8.77 22.30
CA LEU A 208 -2.74 -9.34 21.82
C LEU A 208 -1.94 -8.40 20.91
N ASN A 209 -0.62 -8.55 21.01
CA ASN A 209 0.39 -7.91 20.18
C ASN A 209 1.19 -8.95 19.41
N PHE A 210 1.37 -8.71 18.11
CA PHE A 210 2.17 -9.60 17.24
C PHE A 210 3.49 -8.90 16.92
N ILE A 211 4.51 -9.19 17.72
CA ILE A 211 5.84 -8.60 17.58
C ILE A 211 6.87 -9.73 17.65
N GLU A 212 7.63 -9.91 16.58
CA GLU A 212 8.78 -10.81 16.60
C GLU A 212 9.87 -10.24 17.50
N HIS A 213 10.28 -11.01 18.51
CA HIS A 213 11.31 -10.60 19.44
C HIS A 213 12.05 -11.80 20.03
N THR A 214 13.30 -11.58 20.41
CA THR A 214 14.13 -12.47 21.21
C THR A 214 14.82 -11.67 22.30
N SER A 215 14.99 -12.29 23.46
CA SER A 215 15.72 -11.69 24.57
C SER A 215 17.23 -11.99 24.54
N ASP A 216 17.66 -12.81 23.57
CA ASP A 216 19.07 -13.09 23.32
C ASP A 216 19.64 -12.02 22.38
N ILE A 217 20.39 -11.09 22.97
CA ILE A 217 20.96 -9.94 22.26
C ILE A 217 22.35 -10.28 21.70
N GLY A 218 23.11 -11.16 22.37
CA GLY A 218 24.47 -11.54 21.99
C GLY A 218 25.35 -10.36 21.57
N TRP A 219 25.96 -10.47 20.39
CA TRP A 219 26.86 -9.45 19.83
C TRP A 219 26.19 -8.08 19.57
N LYS A 220 24.85 -8.04 19.45
CA LYS A 220 24.10 -6.82 19.13
C LYS A 220 24.15 -5.81 20.28
N GLU A 221 24.39 -6.24 21.52
CA GLU A 221 24.47 -5.34 22.67
C GLU A 221 25.60 -4.32 22.46
N SER A 222 26.78 -4.83 22.10
CA SER A 222 27.97 -4.02 21.86
C SER A 222 27.86 -3.14 20.61
N GLN A 223 27.12 -3.58 19.59
CA GLN A 223 27.00 -2.86 18.31
C GLN A 223 25.77 -1.96 18.19
N ARG A 224 24.76 -2.11 19.06
CA ARG A 224 23.47 -1.42 18.91
C ARG A 224 22.96 -0.79 20.21
N ALA A 225 23.17 -1.44 21.36
CA ALA A 225 22.71 -0.90 22.64
C ALA A 225 23.69 0.13 23.23
N LYS A 226 24.99 -0.15 23.12
CA LYS A 226 26.05 0.71 23.68
C LYS A 226 26.44 1.92 22.83
N PRO A 227 26.44 1.87 21.49
CA PRO A 227 26.80 3.05 20.72
C PRO A 227 25.75 4.16 20.82
N VAL A 228 26.21 5.39 20.60
CA VAL A 228 25.35 6.55 20.47
C VAL A 228 25.36 6.98 19.00
N ILE A 229 24.18 7.28 18.46
CA ILE A 229 23.99 7.67 17.06
C ILE A 229 23.40 9.08 17.00
N ILE A 230 23.78 9.81 15.95
CA ILE A 230 23.17 11.09 15.59
C ILE A 230 22.41 10.86 14.29
N ASP A 231 21.15 11.26 14.27
CA ASP A 231 20.29 11.21 13.09
C ASP A 231 20.21 12.58 12.44
N PRO A 232 20.83 12.77 11.26
CA PRO A 232 20.80 14.06 10.55
C PRO A 232 19.39 14.46 10.14
N GLY A 233 18.50 13.48 9.91
CA GLY A 233 17.11 13.73 9.51
C GLY A 233 16.29 14.51 10.55
N LEU A 234 16.81 14.70 11.77
CA LEU A 234 16.18 15.53 12.80
C LEU A 234 16.44 17.04 12.63
N TYR A 235 17.52 17.43 11.96
CA TYR A 235 17.95 18.84 11.91
C TYR A 235 18.49 19.32 10.54
N MET A 236 18.77 18.41 9.61
CA MET A 236 19.19 18.74 8.25
C MET A 236 18.00 18.74 7.28
N THR A 237 18.17 19.45 6.16
CA THR A 237 17.19 19.47 5.05
C THR A 237 17.44 18.36 4.03
N GLU A 238 18.67 17.88 3.93
CA GLU A 238 19.08 16.81 3.02
C GLU A 238 19.23 15.48 3.76
N LYS A 239 18.83 14.40 3.10
CA LYS A 239 18.92 13.05 3.66
C LYS A 239 20.38 12.58 3.67
N SER A 240 20.82 12.10 4.82
CA SER A 240 22.12 11.46 5.00
C SER A 240 22.02 10.32 5.99
N ASP A 241 22.98 9.38 5.93
CA ASP A 241 23.02 8.24 6.84
C ASP A 241 23.32 8.67 8.30
N VAL A 242 22.93 7.80 9.24
CA VAL A 242 23.22 8.01 10.66
C VAL A 242 24.72 8.07 10.94
N PHE A 243 25.13 9.03 11.77
CA PHE A 243 26.50 9.13 12.24
C PHE A 243 26.67 8.39 13.56
N TRP A 244 27.79 7.67 13.68
CA TRP A 244 28.17 7.00 14.92
C TRP A 244 29.21 7.86 15.62
N ILE A 245 28.99 8.15 16.90
CA ILE A 245 30.00 8.83 17.71
C ILE A 245 30.90 7.79 18.38
N THR A 246 32.13 8.18 18.71
CA THR A 246 33.12 7.29 19.33
C THR A 246 32.74 6.94 20.77
N GLN A 247 32.00 7.83 21.45
CA GLN A 247 31.51 7.61 22.80
C GLN A 247 30.45 6.49 22.83
N ARG A 248 30.50 5.69 23.90
CA ARG A 248 29.53 4.64 24.18
C ARG A 248 28.85 4.90 25.51
N ARG A 249 27.62 4.44 25.63
CA ARG A 249 26.84 4.45 26.88
C ARG A 249 26.75 3.04 27.48
N SER A 250 26.45 2.98 28.77
CA SER A 250 26.07 1.73 29.42
C SER A 250 24.71 1.25 28.92
N VAL A 251 24.49 -0.07 29.04
CA VAL A 251 23.18 -0.66 28.74
C VAL A 251 22.20 -0.26 29.86
N PRO A 252 20.97 0.16 29.53
CA PRO A 252 19.97 0.46 30.55
C PRO A 252 19.70 -0.76 31.44
N THR A 253 19.65 -0.54 32.75
CA THR A 253 19.45 -1.61 33.75
C THR A 253 18.01 -1.73 34.22
N LYS A 254 17.19 -0.70 34.02
CA LYS A 254 15.79 -0.65 34.49
C LYS A 254 14.83 -1.51 33.68
N PHE A 255 15.23 -1.96 32.49
CA PHE A 255 14.41 -2.75 31.59
C PHE A 255 15.27 -3.74 30.83
N LYS A 256 14.66 -4.85 30.42
CA LYS A 256 15.32 -5.81 29.56
C LYS A 256 15.21 -5.36 28.10
N LEU A 257 16.33 -5.42 27.39
CA LEU A 257 16.37 -5.22 25.96
C LEU A 257 15.98 -6.52 25.24
N PHE A 258 15.14 -6.39 24.22
CA PHE A 258 14.76 -7.46 23.31
C PHE A 258 15.13 -7.04 21.90
N THR A 259 15.54 -7.97 21.05
CA THR A 259 15.82 -7.70 19.63
C THR A 259 14.88 -8.50 18.74
N GLY A 260 14.40 -7.92 17.64
CA GLY A 260 13.43 -8.55 16.75
C GLY A 260 13.74 -8.29 15.28
N ALA A 261 13.32 -9.20 14.41
CA ALA A 261 13.46 -9.03 12.97
C ALA A 261 12.39 -8.05 12.48
N LEU A 262 12.80 -7.14 11.60
CA LEU A 262 11.92 -6.19 10.94
C LEU A 262 12.10 -6.24 9.41
N TRP A 263 12.42 -7.47 8.96
CA TRP A 263 12.69 -7.92 7.60
C TRP A 263 13.88 -7.20 6.99
N ASN A 264 15.03 -7.65 7.51
CA ASN A 264 16.39 -7.15 7.37
C ASN A 264 16.65 -5.83 8.11
N TYR A 265 17.53 -5.94 9.12
CA TYR A 265 18.00 -4.93 10.07
C TYR A 265 17.09 -4.69 11.29
N TRP A 266 17.66 -4.99 12.45
CA TRP A 266 16.98 -5.37 13.69
C TRP A 266 17.05 -4.26 14.73
N PHE A 267 16.00 -4.14 15.54
CA PHE A 267 15.86 -3.12 16.57
C PHE A 267 15.99 -3.70 17.97
N CYS A 268 16.06 -2.82 18.97
CA CYS A 268 16.05 -3.15 20.40
C CYS A 268 14.81 -2.53 21.05
N PHE A 269 13.95 -3.36 21.64
CA PHE A 269 12.74 -3.02 22.39
C PHE A 269 13.06 -3.08 23.89
N ALA A 270 12.35 -2.30 24.71
CA ALA A 270 12.44 -2.29 26.17
C ALA A 270 11.09 -2.65 26.78
N TYR A 271 11.06 -3.49 27.81
CA TYR A 271 9.85 -3.77 28.62
C TYR A 271 10.10 -3.44 30.09
N TYR A 272 9.11 -2.83 30.76
CA TYR A 272 9.12 -2.56 32.20
C TYR A 272 8.10 -3.47 32.91
N GLY A 273 8.56 -4.59 33.46
CA GLY A 273 7.67 -5.59 34.05
C GLY A 273 6.77 -6.26 33.01
N SER A 274 5.48 -6.43 33.32
CA SER A 274 4.44 -6.96 32.42
C SER A 274 3.74 -5.89 31.57
N GLN A 275 4.18 -4.63 31.65
CA GLN A 275 3.59 -3.48 30.94
C GLN A 275 4.58 -2.92 29.89
N PRO A 276 4.13 -2.68 28.64
CA PRO A 276 4.98 -2.17 27.56
C PRO A 276 5.30 -0.67 27.71
N VAL A 277 6.35 -0.33 28.47
CA VAL A 277 6.86 1.05 28.52
C VAL A 277 7.71 1.36 27.27
N CYS A 278 7.19 2.24 26.40
CA CYS A 278 7.77 2.62 25.12
C CYS A 278 9.07 3.45 25.23
N PHE A 279 10.23 2.81 25.02
CA PHE A 279 11.45 3.47 24.52
C PHE A 279 11.79 2.87 23.14
N LEU A 280 11.35 3.53 22.07
CA LEU A 280 11.39 2.98 20.71
C LEU A 280 12.72 3.19 20.00
N CYS A 281 13.26 2.11 19.44
CA CYS A 281 14.10 2.08 18.24
C CYS A 281 13.30 1.30 17.16
N ALA A 282 13.37 1.70 15.88
CA ALA A 282 12.39 1.51 14.77
C ALA A 282 11.95 0.09 14.33
N LYS A 283 11.25 -0.05 13.19
CA LYS A 283 9.86 -0.54 13.15
C LYS A 283 9.56 -1.96 12.64
N CYS A 284 8.74 -2.69 13.41
CA CYS A 284 7.32 -3.02 13.17
C CYS A 284 6.70 -3.23 14.55
N TYR A 285 5.49 -2.72 14.73
CA TYR A 285 4.71 -2.90 15.94
C TYR A 285 3.26 -3.13 15.55
N LEU A 286 2.72 -4.29 15.92
CA LEU A 286 1.32 -4.38 16.31
C LEU A 286 1.26 -3.96 17.78
N LEU A 287 0.99 -2.67 18.01
CA LEU A 287 0.77 -2.11 19.35
C LEU A 287 -0.72 -2.17 19.68
N SER A 288 -1.03 -2.85 20.76
CA SER A 288 -2.24 -2.74 21.57
C SER A 288 -2.04 -1.46 22.37
N LEU A 289 -2.54 -0.37 21.80
CA LEU A 289 -2.43 0.98 22.34
C LEU A 289 -3.39 1.25 23.51
N ASN A 290 -3.84 0.20 24.22
CA ASN A 290 -4.67 0.35 25.41
C ASN A 290 -4.00 1.20 26.51
N GLU A 291 -2.68 1.36 26.49
CA GLU A 291 -1.93 2.24 27.41
C GLU A 291 -1.80 3.70 26.95
N LEU A 292 -2.07 4.03 25.67
CA LEU A 292 -2.05 5.41 25.16
C LEU A 292 -3.44 6.08 25.15
N ARG A 293 -4.48 5.36 25.59
CA ARG A 293 -5.84 5.90 25.78
C ARG A 293 -6.10 6.41 27.21
N ALA A 294 -5.12 6.28 28.11
CA ALA A 294 -5.18 6.78 29.49
C ALA A 294 -4.66 8.22 29.60
#